data_AF-A0A2D9TPT0-F1
#
_entry.id   AF-A0A2D9TPT0-F1
#
_cell.length_a   1.000
_cell.length_b   1.000
_cell.length_c   1.000
_cell.angle_alpha   90.00
_cell.angle_beta   90.00
_cell.angle_gamma   90.00
#
_symmetry.space_group_name_H-M   'P 1'
#
loop_
_entity.id
_entity.type
_entity.pdbx_description
1 polymer ?
#
loop_
_entity_poly.entity_id
_entity_poly.type
_entity_poly.pdbx_seq_one_letter_code
_entity_poly.pdbx_strand_id
1 'polypeptide(L)'
;MTINTDAISLVGYSFGAAGALMAANELGSQITSLVLLAPVYPPGFDDLDIENVTATSLIVGGTNDILSTPKVIESLQKRLQNNAPSSFVIFNNVFHESFISIGSYHNLMKSYIVPHLEYYLESNSRYLSYLGGRDHDEFVESERIYDSIFNL
;
A
#
# COMPACT_ATOMS: atom_id res chain seq x y z
N MET A 1 26.90 -2.60 1.11
CA MET A 1 25.52 -2.15 0.90
C MET A 1 25.59 -0.65 0.68
N THR A 2 25.08 -0.17 -0.44
CA THR A 2 25.05 1.26 -0.78
C THR A 2 23.59 1.67 -0.85
N ILE A 3 23.25 2.82 -0.27
CA ILE A 3 21.90 3.39 -0.34
C ILE A 3 21.79 4.17 -1.65
N ASN A 4 20.79 3.85 -2.48
CA ASN A 4 20.43 4.68 -3.62
C ASN A 4 19.46 5.76 -3.14
N THR A 5 19.89 7.01 -3.11
CA THR A 5 19.06 8.14 -2.65
C THR A 5 18.01 8.56 -3.68
N ASP A 6 18.11 8.08 -4.91
CA ASP A 6 17.12 8.34 -5.97
C ASP A 6 15.95 7.34 -5.95
N ALA A 7 16.03 6.32 -5.08
CA ALA A 7 15.06 5.26 -4.94
C ALA A 7 14.69 5.08 -3.47
N ILE A 8 13.81 5.96 -2.97
CA ILE A 8 13.36 5.97 -1.58
C ILE A 8 11.89 5.56 -1.51
N SER A 9 11.58 4.64 -0.60
CA SER A 9 10.22 4.29 -0.23
C SER A 9 9.91 4.64 1.22
N LEU A 10 8.68 5.08 1.47
CA LEU A 10 8.15 5.26 2.81
C LEU A 10 7.13 4.17 3.11
N VAL A 11 7.22 3.60 4.32
CA VAL A 11 6.28 2.58 4.80
C VAL A 11 5.72 3.02 6.14
N GLY A 12 4.40 2.94 6.29
CA GLY A 12 3.74 3.32 7.53
C GLY A 12 2.57 2.39 7.86
N TYR A 13 2.35 2.17 9.16
CA TYR A 13 1.23 1.38 9.69
C TYR A 13 0.30 2.25 10.53
N SER A 14 -1.02 2.10 10.38
CA SER A 14 -2.02 2.83 11.17
C SER A 14 -1.82 4.34 11.04
N PHE A 15 -1.72 5.09 12.14
CA PHE A 15 -1.34 6.52 12.10
C PHE A 15 0.06 6.77 11.49
N GLY A 16 0.96 5.78 11.52
CA GLY A 16 2.24 5.87 10.82
C GLY A 16 2.07 5.93 9.29
N ALA A 17 1.02 5.33 8.73
CA ALA A 17 0.69 5.46 7.31
C ALA A 17 0.28 6.90 6.97
N ALA A 18 -0.45 7.56 7.87
CA ALA A 18 -0.75 8.98 7.75
C ALA A 18 0.52 9.84 7.75
N GLY A 19 1.45 9.57 8.67
CA GLY A 19 2.75 10.25 8.69
C GLY A 19 3.58 10.01 7.42
N ALA A 20 3.62 8.78 6.91
CA ALA A 20 4.30 8.45 5.66
C ALA A 20 3.69 9.20 4.47
N LEU A 21 2.37 9.30 4.40
CA LEU A 21 1.65 10.04 3.37
C LEU A 21 1.94 11.56 3.45
N MET A 22 1.94 12.13 4.66
CA MET A 22 2.29 13.54 4.87
C MET A 22 3.73 13.83 4.46
N ALA A 23 4.67 12.96 4.83
CA ALA A 23 6.06 13.09 4.42
C ALA A 23 6.23 12.95 2.90
N ALA A 24 5.51 12.02 2.26
CA ALA A 24 5.52 11.91 0.80
C ALA A 24 4.96 13.17 0.12
N ASN A 25 3.93 13.79 0.69
CA ASN A 25 3.38 15.05 0.19
C ASN A 25 4.39 16.20 0.31
N GLU A 26 5.10 16.30 1.44
CA GLU A 26 6.11 17.34 1.67
C GLU A 26 7.35 17.16 0.77
N LEU A 27 7.80 15.91 0.59
CA LEU A 27 9.01 15.59 -0.14
C LEU A 27 8.80 15.48 -1.66
N GLY A 28 7.55 15.27 -2.10
CA GLY A 28 7.17 15.19 -3.51
C GLY A 28 7.96 14.12 -4.27
N SER A 29 8.62 14.53 -5.35
CA SER A 29 9.34 13.63 -6.26
C SER A 29 10.60 12.97 -5.66
N GLN A 30 10.99 13.33 -4.44
CA GLN A 30 12.07 12.63 -3.72
C GLN A 30 11.64 11.23 -3.24
N ILE A 31 10.33 10.96 -3.16
CA ILE A 31 9.80 9.65 -2.77
C ILE A 31 9.30 8.92 -4.02
N THR A 32 9.87 7.75 -4.29
CA THR A 32 9.55 6.94 -5.47
C THR A 32 8.33 6.05 -5.22
N SER A 33 8.23 5.51 -4.01
CA SER A 33 7.21 4.53 -3.63
C SER A 33 6.65 4.80 -2.23
N LEU A 34 5.39 4.42 -2.01
CA LEU A 34 4.71 4.58 -0.73
C LEU A 34 3.92 3.30 -0.41
N VAL A 35 4.12 2.74 0.79
CA VAL A 35 3.34 1.59 1.28
C VAL A 35 2.58 1.98 2.55
N LEU A 36 1.26 1.94 2.45
CA LEU A 36 0.32 2.35 3.50
C LEU A 36 -0.38 1.11 4.06
N LEU A 37 0.02 0.67 5.25
CA LEU A 37 -0.51 -0.52 5.92
C LEU A 37 -1.60 -0.13 6.91
N ALA A 38 -2.82 -0.63 6.70
CA ALA A 38 -3.99 -0.34 7.53
C ALA A 38 -4.10 1.16 7.91
N PRO A 39 -4.09 2.08 6.94
CA PRO A 39 -3.99 3.50 7.22
C PRO A 39 -5.14 4.00 8.11
N VAL A 40 -4.78 4.67 9.20
CA VAL A 40 -5.75 5.32 10.09
C VAL A 40 -5.47 6.80 10.11
N TYR A 41 -6.56 7.54 10.10
CA TYR A 41 -6.55 8.96 9.90
C TYR A 41 -7.37 9.66 10.99
N PRO A 42 -6.86 10.73 11.61
CA PRO A 42 -7.65 11.51 12.55
C PRO A 42 -8.85 12.17 11.82
N PRO A 43 -9.94 12.51 12.53
CA PRO A 43 -11.02 13.30 11.95
C PRO A 43 -10.48 14.60 11.29
N GLY A 44 -10.93 14.89 10.06
CA GLY A 44 -10.43 16.01 9.26
C GLY A 44 -9.25 15.66 8.33
N PHE A 45 -8.76 14.42 8.35
CA PHE A 45 -7.71 13.98 7.43
C PHE A 45 -8.24 13.68 6.00
N ASP A 46 -9.55 13.55 5.83
CA ASP A 46 -10.15 13.63 4.49
C ASP A 46 -9.82 14.98 3.82
N ASP A 47 -9.50 16.01 4.62
CA ASP A 47 -9.00 17.31 4.17
C ASP A 47 -7.47 17.40 4.11
N LEU A 48 -6.73 16.29 4.35
CA LEU A 48 -5.27 16.31 4.22
C LEU A 48 -4.91 16.61 2.77
N ASP A 49 -4.16 17.67 2.55
CA ASP A 49 -3.54 17.95 1.27
C ASP A 49 -2.58 16.82 0.89
N ILE A 50 -2.84 16.19 -0.25
CA ILE A 50 -2.01 15.14 -0.85
C ILE A 50 -1.69 15.47 -2.32
N GLU A 51 -1.89 16.72 -2.75
CA GLU A 51 -1.74 17.14 -4.15
C GLU A 51 -0.32 16.97 -4.67
N ASN A 52 0.68 17.00 -3.79
CA ASN A 52 2.09 16.85 -4.16
C ASN A 52 2.59 15.40 -4.08
N VAL A 53 1.74 14.44 -3.68
CA VAL A 53 2.12 13.03 -3.65
C VAL A 53 2.25 12.51 -5.07
N THR A 54 3.48 12.26 -5.50
CA THR A 54 3.82 11.72 -6.83
C THR A 54 4.32 10.27 -6.80
N ALA A 55 4.52 9.72 -5.61
CA ALA A 55 5.03 8.36 -5.40
C ALA A 55 4.00 7.30 -5.83
N THR A 56 4.48 6.21 -6.42
CA THR A 56 3.61 5.05 -6.68
C THR A 56 3.22 4.41 -5.36
N SER A 57 1.92 4.23 -5.14
CA SER A 57 1.38 3.86 -3.83
C SER A 57 0.79 2.45 -3.82
N LEU A 58 1.04 1.70 -2.75
CA LEU A 58 0.32 0.49 -2.38
C LEU A 58 -0.38 0.70 -1.04
N ILE A 59 -1.69 0.52 -1.02
CA ILE A 59 -2.49 0.55 0.19
C ILE A 59 -2.91 -0.88 0.54
N VAL A 60 -2.67 -1.30 1.77
CA VAL A 60 -2.95 -2.67 2.23
C VAL A 60 -3.94 -2.64 3.38
N GLY A 61 -5.06 -3.34 3.24
CA GLY A 61 -6.15 -3.38 4.22
C GLY A 61 -6.63 -4.80 4.54
N GLY A 62 -7.61 -4.88 5.45
CA GLY A 62 -8.23 -6.14 5.86
C GLY A 62 -9.73 -5.99 6.08
N THR A 63 -10.51 -7.03 5.78
CA THR A 63 -11.98 -6.98 5.90
C THR A 63 -12.48 -6.82 7.33
N ASN A 64 -11.69 -7.24 8.32
CA ASN A 64 -12.08 -7.19 9.73
C ASN A 64 -11.45 -6.00 10.45
N ASP A 65 -10.77 -5.11 9.72
CA ASP A 65 -10.25 -3.87 10.26
C ASP A 65 -11.37 -2.83 10.41
N ILE A 66 -11.69 -2.51 11.67
CA ILE A 66 -12.74 -1.52 12.00
C ILE A 66 -12.21 -0.09 12.04
N LEU A 67 -10.89 0.11 12.01
CA LEU A 67 -10.24 1.42 12.03
C LEU A 67 -9.88 1.88 10.61
N SER A 68 -9.35 0.97 9.80
CA SER A 68 -9.03 1.16 8.39
C SER A 68 -9.94 0.29 7.51
N THR A 69 -11.23 0.60 7.55
CA THR A 69 -12.24 -0.20 6.83
C THR A 69 -11.97 -0.24 5.32
N PRO A 70 -12.45 -1.26 4.58
CA PRO A 70 -12.36 -1.31 3.11
C PRO A 70 -12.74 -0.01 2.40
N LYS A 71 -13.79 0.66 2.88
CA LYS A 71 -14.23 1.96 2.35
C LYS A 71 -13.18 3.07 2.51
N VAL A 72 -12.44 3.08 3.62
CA VAL A 72 -11.33 4.03 3.86
C VAL A 72 -10.19 3.76 2.87
N ILE A 73 -9.84 2.48 2.67
CA ILE A 73 -8.83 2.04 1.70
C ILE A 73 -9.17 2.50 0.28
N GLU A 74 -10.39 2.20 -0.18
CA GLU A 74 -10.88 2.57 -1.51
C GLU A 74 -10.96 4.08 -1.68
N SER A 75 -11.43 4.81 -0.67
CA SER A 75 -11.52 6.28 -0.71
C SER A 75 -10.13 6.91 -0.82
N LEU A 76 -9.16 6.41 -0.05
CA LEU A 76 -7.78 6.87 -0.13
C LEU A 76 -7.16 6.58 -1.51
N GLN A 77 -7.34 5.37 -2.04
CA GLN A 77 -6.83 5.03 -3.37
C GLN A 77 -7.40 5.99 -4.41
N LYS A 78 -8.71 6.28 -4.36
CA LYS A 78 -9.38 7.21 -5.27
C LYS A 78 -8.86 8.64 -5.19
N ARG A 79 -8.38 9.07 -4.03
CA ARG A 79 -7.74 10.39 -3.87
C ARG A 79 -6.33 10.38 -4.45
N LEU A 80 -5.53 9.36 -4.14
CA LEU A 80 -4.14 9.24 -4.60
C LEU A 80 -4.03 9.06 -6.13
N GLN A 81 -4.93 8.29 -6.74
CA GLN A 81 -4.91 8.02 -8.19
C GLN A 81 -5.07 9.29 -9.05
N ASN A 82 -5.57 10.39 -8.49
CA ASN A 82 -5.66 11.67 -9.20
C ASN A 82 -4.28 12.30 -9.46
N ASN A 83 -3.27 11.90 -8.68
CA ASN A 83 -1.93 12.51 -8.69
C ASN A 83 -0.87 11.52 -9.19
N ALA A 84 -0.95 10.25 -8.78
CA ALA A 84 0.05 9.21 -9.08
C ALA A 84 -0.57 7.81 -9.17
N PRO A 85 0.10 6.84 -9.84
CA PRO A 85 -0.33 5.44 -9.80
C PRO A 85 -0.52 4.95 -8.36
N SER A 86 -1.71 4.43 -8.07
CA SER A 86 -2.07 3.96 -6.74
C SER A 86 -2.85 2.66 -6.84
N SER A 87 -2.42 1.67 -6.08
CA SER A 87 -2.97 0.31 -6.02
C SER A 87 -3.43 0.01 -4.60
N PHE A 88 -4.38 -0.92 -4.46
CA PHE A 88 -4.73 -1.48 -3.16
C PHE A 88 -4.91 -2.99 -3.20
N VAL A 89 -4.74 -3.61 -2.03
CA VAL A 89 -5.17 -4.98 -1.77
C VAL A 89 -5.83 -5.05 -0.39
N ILE A 90 -7.01 -5.66 -0.33
CA ILE A 90 -7.78 -5.87 0.89
C ILE A 90 -7.87 -7.38 1.12
N PHE A 91 -7.36 -7.85 2.24
CA PHE A 91 -7.33 -9.27 2.57
C PHE A 91 -8.54 -9.70 3.40
N ASN A 92 -9.05 -10.90 3.12
CA ASN A 92 -10.09 -11.53 3.93
C ASN A 92 -9.55 -11.93 5.31
N ASN A 93 -10.37 -11.74 6.35
CA ASN A 93 -10.09 -12.18 7.74
C ASN A 93 -8.81 -11.56 8.35
N VAL A 94 -8.43 -10.36 7.89
CA VAL A 94 -7.31 -9.58 8.42
C VAL A 94 -7.85 -8.45 9.29
N PHE A 95 -7.32 -8.34 10.52
CA PHE A 95 -7.65 -7.31 11.50
C PHE A 95 -6.57 -6.22 11.54
N HIS A 96 -6.85 -5.10 12.21
CA HIS A 96 -5.91 -3.98 12.29
C HIS A 96 -4.54 -4.39 12.85
N GLU A 97 -4.52 -5.15 13.93
CA GLU A 97 -3.32 -5.63 14.60
C GLU A 97 -2.62 -6.79 13.87
N SER A 98 -3.23 -7.36 12.82
CA SER A 98 -2.61 -8.41 12.02
C SER A 98 -1.33 -7.92 11.33
N PHE A 99 -1.23 -6.61 11.07
CA PHE A 99 -0.10 -5.97 10.37
C PHE A 99 1.18 -5.89 11.20
N ILE A 100 1.07 -5.99 12.52
CA ILE A 100 2.21 -6.07 13.45
C ILE A 100 2.43 -7.49 13.98
N SER A 101 1.62 -8.45 13.50
CA SER A 101 1.70 -9.84 13.91
C SER A 101 2.70 -10.63 13.06
N ILE A 102 3.41 -11.58 13.68
CA ILE A 102 4.30 -12.50 12.98
C ILE A 102 3.53 -13.70 12.41
N GLY A 103 4.15 -14.47 11.51
CA GLY A 103 3.60 -15.74 11.02
C GLY A 103 2.81 -15.62 9.71
N SER A 104 1.61 -16.21 9.67
CA SER A 104 0.82 -16.32 8.43
C SER A 104 0.43 -14.96 7.84
N TYR A 105 0.01 -14.00 8.67
CA TYR A 105 -0.32 -12.64 8.24
C TYR A 105 0.89 -11.91 7.67
N HIS A 106 2.06 -12.04 8.31
CA HIS A 106 3.31 -11.51 7.78
C HIS A 106 3.64 -12.08 6.38
N ASN A 107 3.46 -13.40 6.19
CA ASN A 107 3.69 -14.04 4.90
C ASN A 107 2.68 -13.60 3.82
N LEU A 108 1.44 -13.33 4.21
CA LEU A 108 0.44 -12.80 3.29
C LEU A 108 0.81 -11.39 2.83
N MET A 109 1.08 -10.48 3.77
CA MET A 109 1.38 -9.07 3.47
C MET A 109 2.67 -8.91 2.66
N LYS A 110 3.73 -9.64 3.00
CA LYS A 110 4.99 -9.57 2.23
C LYS A 110 4.83 -10.00 0.77
N SER A 111 3.81 -10.81 0.45
CA SER A 111 3.52 -11.27 -0.91
C SER A 111 3.04 -10.15 -1.84
N TYR A 112 2.76 -8.95 -1.31
CA TYR A 112 2.41 -7.76 -2.09
C TYR A 112 3.34 -6.59 -1.81
N ILE A 113 3.81 -6.42 -0.56
CA ILE A 113 4.75 -5.35 -0.21
C ILE A 113 6.09 -5.53 -0.93
N VAL A 114 6.68 -6.73 -0.89
CA VAL A 114 7.98 -6.97 -1.54
C VAL A 114 7.89 -6.81 -3.06
N PRO A 115 6.90 -7.40 -3.76
CA PRO A 115 6.75 -7.18 -5.20
C PRO A 115 6.55 -5.72 -5.60
N HIS A 116 5.77 -4.95 -4.83
CA HIS A 116 5.59 -3.52 -5.09
C HIS A 116 6.91 -2.76 -5.01
N LEU A 117 7.70 -2.98 -3.95
CA LEU A 117 9.00 -2.34 -3.78
C LEU A 117 9.97 -2.77 -4.88
N GLU A 118 10.06 -4.06 -5.17
CA GLU A 118 10.94 -4.58 -6.22
C GLU A 118 10.58 -4.01 -7.61
N TYR A 119 9.29 -3.92 -7.93
CA TYR A 119 8.86 -3.41 -9.22
C TYR A 119 9.06 -1.89 -9.35
N TYR A 120 8.57 -1.10 -8.40
CA TYR A 120 8.56 0.37 -8.53
C TYR A 120 9.82 1.04 -8.01
N LEU A 121 10.51 0.46 -7.04
CA LEU A 121 11.75 1.02 -6.47
C LEU A 121 12.99 0.53 -7.24
N GLU A 122 13.03 -0.77 -7.58
CA GLU A 122 14.20 -1.41 -8.18
C GLU A 122 14.02 -1.72 -9.68
N SER A 123 12.88 -1.36 -10.28
CA SER A 123 12.55 -1.65 -11.69
C SER A 123 12.63 -3.15 -12.05
N ASN A 124 12.37 -4.03 -11.07
CA ASN A 124 12.48 -5.47 -11.22
C ASN A 124 11.18 -6.08 -11.74
N SER A 125 11.05 -6.16 -13.07
CA SER A 125 9.86 -6.67 -13.77
C SER A 125 9.49 -8.13 -13.45
N ARG A 126 10.38 -8.91 -12.80
CA ARG A 126 10.09 -10.29 -12.37
C ARG A 126 8.95 -10.37 -11.36
N TYR A 127 8.68 -9.28 -10.65
CA TYR A 127 7.67 -9.22 -9.61
C TYR A 127 6.28 -8.79 -10.12
N LEU A 128 6.15 -8.47 -11.40
CA LEU A 128 4.90 -8.04 -12.01
C LEU A 128 3.78 -9.10 -11.87
N SER A 129 4.12 -10.40 -11.86
CA SER A 129 3.14 -11.48 -11.72
C SER A 129 2.35 -11.44 -10.40
N TYR A 130 2.91 -10.86 -9.34
CA TYR A 130 2.23 -10.67 -8.05
C TYR A 130 1.32 -9.43 -8.03
N LEU A 131 1.52 -8.48 -8.95
CA LEU A 131 0.81 -7.20 -9.00
C LEU A 131 -0.30 -7.17 -10.07
N GLY A 132 -0.76 -8.34 -10.54
CA GLY A 132 -1.82 -8.44 -11.56
C GLY A 132 -1.58 -9.52 -12.61
N GLY A 133 -0.79 -10.55 -12.29
CA GLY A 133 -0.61 -11.73 -13.14
C GLY A 133 -0.92 -13.02 -12.40
N ARG A 134 -0.36 -14.14 -12.88
CA ARG A 134 -0.68 -15.49 -12.40
C ARG A 134 -0.61 -15.66 -10.89
N ASP A 135 0.41 -15.09 -10.23
CA ASP A 135 0.55 -15.27 -8.79
C ASP A 135 -0.53 -14.48 -8.03
N HIS A 136 -0.92 -13.30 -8.54
CA HIS A 136 -2.09 -12.56 -8.05
C HIS A 136 -3.39 -13.37 -8.20
N ASP A 137 -3.61 -13.98 -9.37
CA ASP A 137 -4.80 -14.79 -9.64
C ASP A 137 -4.91 -15.97 -8.66
N GLU A 138 -3.79 -16.64 -8.35
CA GLU A 138 -3.75 -17.71 -7.34
C GLU A 138 -4.20 -17.22 -5.94
N PHE A 139 -3.86 -15.99 -5.55
CA PHE A 139 -4.34 -15.40 -4.29
C PHE A 139 -5.84 -15.10 -4.31
N VAL A 140 -6.36 -14.58 -5.43
CA VAL A 140 -7.80 -14.31 -5.62
C VAL A 140 -8.59 -15.62 -5.58
N GLU A 141 -8.16 -16.65 -6.32
CA GLU A 141 -8.80 -17.97 -6.36
C GLU A 141 -8.78 -18.66 -4.99
N SER A 142 -7.75 -18.41 -4.17
CA SER A 142 -7.67 -18.95 -2.81
C SER A 142 -8.54 -18.24 -1.77
N GLU A 143 -9.36 -17.26 -2.19
CA GLU A 143 -10.22 -16.43 -1.35
C GLU A 143 -9.46 -15.66 -0.26
N ARG A 144 -8.16 -15.43 -0.44
CA ARG A 144 -7.35 -14.62 0.49
C ARG A 144 -7.55 -13.13 0.28
N ILE A 145 -7.94 -12.73 -0.93
CA ILE A 145 -8.21 -11.35 -1.31
C ILE A 145 -9.72 -11.13 -1.34
N TYR A 146 -10.15 -10.07 -0.68
CA TYR A 146 -11.51 -9.56 -0.76
C TYR A 146 -11.69 -8.71 -2.02
N ASP A 147 -10.78 -7.75 -2.21
CA ASP A 147 -10.76 -6.85 -3.36
C ASP A 147 -9.34 -6.32 -3.59
N SER A 148 -9.06 -5.91 -4.81
CA SER A 148 -7.77 -5.33 -5.19
C SER A 148 -7.86 -4.57 -6.51
N ILE A 149 -7.10 -3.48 -6.60
CA ILE A 149 -6.86 -2.76 -7.84
C ILE A 149 -5.36 -2.57 -7.99
N PHE A 150 -4.80 -2.97 -9.13
CA PHE A 150 -3.43 -2.70 -9.51
C PHE A 150 -3.39 -1.92 -10.82
N ASN A 151 -2.82 -0.71 -10.76
CA ASN A 151 -2.63 0.15 -11.92
C ASN A 151 -1.20 -0.07 -12.45
N LEU A 152 -1.08 -1.03 -13.37
CA LEU A 152 0.17 -1.42 -14.03
C LEU A 152 0.50 -0.53 -15.23
#